data_AF-A0A0D9Y0B1-F1
#
_entry.id   AF-A0A0D9Y0B1-F1
#
_cell.length_a   1.000
_cell.length_b   1.000
_cell.length_c   1.000
_cell.angle_alpha   90.00
_cell.angle_beta   90.00
_cell.angle_gamma   90.00
#
_symmetry.space_group_name_H-M   'P 1'
#
loop_
_entity.id
_entity.type
_entity.pdbx_description
1 polymer ?
#
loop_
_entity_poly.entity_id
_entity_poly.type
_entity_poly.pdbx_seq_one_letter_code
_entity_poly.pdbx_strand_id
1 'polypeptide(L)'
;MVPVSMSYVMRTVKILALCTAPDLGVVTNFLKCFPCVQKLYIVALNRGNLQNVLRYDSLECLDLHLKMVELISYEGNMADLNFIKFFVLNARVLQSMKFVARRNKCDAKWLEKQH
;
A
#
# COMPACT_ATOMS: atom_id res chain seq x y z
N MET A 1 16.98 -30.29 -13.05
CA MET A 1 16.33 -29.18 -12.32
C MET A 1 14.93 -29.01 -12.91
N VAL A 2 13.86 -29.14 -12.12
CA VAL A 2 12.49 -28.92 -12.62
C VAL A 2 12.29 -27.41 -12.81
N PRO A 3 11.83 -26.94 -13.98
CA PRO A 3 11.62 -25.51 -14.18
C PRO A 3 10.51 -25.02 -13.25
N VAL A 4 10.87 -24.15 -12.32
CA VAL A 4 9.88 -23.48 -11.46
C VAL A 4 9.19 -22.43 -12.32
N SER A 5 7.87 -22.51 -12.41
CA SER A 5 7.08 -21.48 -13.10
C SER A 5 7.27 -20.13 -12.41
N MET A 6 7.45 -19.06 -13.20
CA MET A 6 7.51 -17.69 -12.70
C MET A 6 6.29 -17.34 -11.82
N SER A 7 5.10 -17.88 -12.15
CA SER A 7 3.88 -17.69 -11.36
C SER A 7 3.98 -18.25 -9.93
N TYR A 8 4.70 -19.36 -9.75
CA TYR A 8 4.92 -19.95 -8.44
C TYR A 8 5.87 -19.08 -7.61
N VAL A 9 6.96 -18.61 -8.23
CA VAL A 9 7.94 -17.72 -7.57
C VAL A 9 7.24 -16.47 -7.03
N MET A 10 6.38 -15.83 -7.84
CA MET A 10 5.68 -14.62 -7.38
C MET A 10 4.75 -14.87 -6.19
N ARG A 11 4.13 -16.05 -6.09
CA ARG A 11 3.27 -16.45 -4.94
C ARG A 11 4.04 -16.65 -3.64
N THR A 12 5.36 -16.85 -3.71
CA THR A 12 6.21 -16.96 -2.51
C THR A 12 6.46 -15.60 -1.84
N VAL A 13 6.30 -14.49 -2.56
CA VAL A 13 6.47 -13.14 -2.03
C VAL A 13 5.35 -12.84 -1.02
N LYS A 14 5.71 -12.77 0.27
CA LYS A 14 4.80 -12.42 1.37
C LYS A 14 4.94 -10.98 1.84
N ILE A 15 6.08 -10.36 1.56
CA ILE A 15 6.39 -8.99 1.98
C ILE A 15 6.76 -8.21 0.72
N LEU A 16 6.06 -7.10 0.50
CA LEU A 16 6.31 -6.21 -0.62
C LEU A 16 6.57 -4.80 -0.09
N ALA A 17 7.69 -4.20 -0.49
CA ALA A 17 8.03 -2.83 -0.19
C ALA A 17 8.19 -2.04 -1.49
N LEU A 18 7.48 -0.92 -1.61
CA LEU A 18 7.49 -0.07 -2.79
C LEU A 18 7.91 1.35 -2.41
N CYS A 19 8.94 1.87 -3.06
CA CYS A 19 9.31 3.27 -2.98
C CYS A 19 8.60 4.04 -4.10
N THR A 20 7.36 4.45 -3.85
CA THR A 20 6.47 5.08 -4.83
C THR A 20 5.56 6.09 -4.16
N ALA A 21 5.02 7.02 -4.94
CA ALA A 21 3.88 7.83 -4.51
C ALA A 21 2.71 6.92 -4.08
N PRO A 22 1.79 7.39 -3.20
CA PRO A 22 0.59 6.65 -2.81
C PRO A 22 -0.45 6.64 -3.97
N ASP A 23 -0.03 6.09 -5.10
CA ASP A 23 -0.81 5.92 -6.33
C ASP A 23 -1.39 4.51 -6.37
N LEU A 24 -2.71 4.42 -6.36
CA LEU A 24 -3.41 3.14 -6.33
C LEU A 24 -3.19 2.33 -7.62
N GLY A 25 -3.07 2.97 -8.79
CA GLY A 25 -2.84 2.27 -10.05
C GLY A 25 -1.51 1.54 -10.06
N VAL A 26 -0.44 2.21 -9.64
CA VAL A 26 0.90 1.61 -9.54
C VAL A 26 0.89 0.48 -8.51
N VAL A 27 0.40 0.74 -7.30
CA VAL A 27 0.43 -0.24 -6.21
C VAL A 27 -0.40 -1.48 -6.54
N THR A 28 -1.61 -1.31 -7.08
CA THR A 28 -2.47 -2.45 -7.46
C THR A 28 -1.88 -3.29 -8.57
N ASN A 29 -1.17 -2.68 -9.54
CA ASN A 29 -0.47 -3.44 -10.57
C ASN A 29 0.62 -4.36 -9.98
N PHE A 30 1.38 -3.89 -9.00
CA PHE A 30 2.32 -4.77 -8.29
C PHE A 30 1.59 -5.86 -7.50
N LEU A 31 0.51 -5.53 -6.81
CA LEU A 31 -0.27 -6.53 -6.05
C LEU A 31 -0.86 -7.63 -6.94
N LYS A 32 -1.20 -7.33 -8.20
CA LYS A 32 -1.60 -8.37 -9.19
C LYS A 32 -0.48 -9.37 -9.46
N CYS A 33 0.76 -8.90 -9.52
CA CYS A 33 1.91 -9.77 -9.72
C CYS A 33 2.17 -10.67 -8.50
N PHE A 34 1.87 -10.19 -7.29
CA PHE A 34 2.16 -10.87 -6.03
C PHE A 34 0.88 -11.19 -5.24
N PRO A 35 0.11 -12.19 -5.67
CA PRO A 35 -1.24 -12.43 -5.16
C PRO A 35 -1.29 -12.91 -3.70
N CYS A 36 -0.17 -13.27 -3.08
CA CYS A 36 -0.12 -13.75 -1.70
C CYS A 36 0.62 -12.82 -0.73
N VAL A 37 0.75 -11.52 -1.07
CA VAL A 37 1.34 -10.52 -0.18
C VAL A 37 0.54 -10.43 1.12
N GLN A 38 1.27 -10.47 2.24
CA GLN A 38 0.72 -10.36 3.59
C GLN A 38 1.06 -9.02 4.25
N LYS A 39 2.21 -8.45 3.92
CA LYS A 39 2.67 -7.15 4.42
C LYS A 39 3.07 -6.25 3.26
N LEU A 40 2.45 -5.07 3.20
CA LEU A 40 2.75 -4.06 2.20
C LEU A 40 3.36 -2.83 2.87
N TYR A 41 4.54 -2.41 2.40
CA TYR A 41 5.21 -1.19 2.82
C TYR A 41 5.23 -0.20 1.66
N ILE A 42 4.79 1.03 1.90
CA ILE A 42 4.77 2.11 0.89
C ILE A 42 5.62 3.25 1.42
N VAL A 43 6.71 3.56 0.72
CA VAL A 43 7.65 4.62 1.06
C VAL A 43 7.39 5.82 0.14
N ALA A 44 6.53 6.73 0.59
CA ALA A 44 6.01 7.86 -0.18
C ALA A 44 6.95 9.08 -0.23
N LEU A 45 8.17 8.88 -0.73
CA LEU A 45 9.19 9.94 -0.82
C LEU A 45 8.94 10.90 -2.00
N ASN A 46 8.42 10.38 -3.11
CA ASN A 46 8.07 11.18 -4.29
C ASN A 46 6.54 11.29 -4.38
N ARG A 47 6.02 12.52 -4.33
CA ARG A 47 4.58 12.83 -4.39
C ARG A 47 4.30 13.60 -5.67
N GLY A 48 4.38 12.88 -6.80
CA GLY A 48 4.05 13.42 -8.13
C GLY A 48 2.55 13.63 -8.32
N ASN A 49 2.13 13.95 -9.56
CA ASN A 49 0.72 14.06 -9.91
C ASN A 49 0.04 12.69 -9.81
N LEU A 50 -0.85 12.55 -8.82
CA LEU A 50 -1.57 11.31 -8.54
C LEU A 50 -2.81 11.21 -9.43
N GLN A 51 -2.83 10.22 -10.31
CA GLN A 51 -4.02 9.84 -11.07
C GLN A 51 -4.65 8.65 -10.33
N ASN A 52 -5.37 8.93 -9.24
CA ASN A 52 -6.09 7.91 -8.47
C ASN A 52 -7.36 7.45 -9.22
N VAL A 53 -7.19 6.91 -10.43
CA VAL A 53 -8.26 6.27 -11.18
C VAL A 53 -8.47 4.88 -10.57
N LEU A 54 -9.56 4.70 -9.84
CA LEU A 54 -9.98 3.39 -9.34
C LEU A 54 -10.31 2.48 -10.54
N ARG A 55 -9.44 1.51 -10.82
CA ARG A 55 -9.83 0.30 -11.55
C ARG A 55 -9.98 -0.82 -10.54
N TYR A 56 -11.21 -1.27 -10.36
CA TYR A 56 -11.57 -2.28 -9.39
C TYR A 56 -11.35 -3.67 -10.02
N ASP A 57 -10.11 -4.11 -10.02
CA ASP A 57 -9.79 -5.51 -10.31
C ASP A 57 -9.75 -6.28 -8.97
N SER A 58 -10.39 -7.44 -8.90
CA SER A 58 -10.29 -8.30 -7.71
C SER A 58 -8.82 -8.71 -7.50
N LEU A 59 -8.32 -8.46 -6.29
CA LEU A 59 -6.95 -8.78 -5.90
C LEU A 59 -6.97 -9.86 -4.81
N GLU A 60 -6.50 -11.06 -5.15
CA GLU A 60 -6.45 -12.20 -4.21
C GLU A 60 -5.79 -11.83 -2.88
N CYS A 61 -4.74 -11.01 -2.92
CA CYS A 61 -4.05 -10.59 -1.70
C CYS A 61 -4.96 -9.79 -0.78
N LEU A 62 -5.81 -8.89 -1.29
CA LEU A 62 -6.71 -8.10 -0.45
C LEU A 62 -7.78 -8.96 0.22
N ASP A 63 -8.26 -9.98 -0.48
CA ASP A 63 -9.34 -10.84 -0.01
C ASP A 63 -8.88 -11.90 1.02
N LEU A 64 -7.65 -12.41 0.85
CA LEU A 64 -7.19 -13.62 1.54
C LEU A 64 -5.89 -13.48 2.33
N HIS A 65 -4.99 -12.54 1.98
CA HIS A 65 -3.60 -12.60 2.47
C HIS A 65 -3.11 -11.34 3.19
N LEU A 66 -3.54 -10.15 2.78
CA LEU A 66 -2.98 -8.86 3.21
C LEU A 66 -3.44 -8.51 4.63
N LYS A 67 -2.53 -8.67 5.59
CA LYS A 67 -2.78 -8.46 7.02
C LYS A 67 -2.26 -7.11 7.53
N MET A 68 -1.31 -6.51 6.83
CA MET A 68 -0.64 -5.28 7.27
C MET A 68 -0.34 -4.36 6.11
N VAL A 69 -0.61 -3.07 6.29
CA VAL A 69 -0.12 -2.00 5.41
C VAL A 69 0.60 -0.94 6.25
N GLU A 70 1.79 -0.55 5.83
CA GLU A 70 2.55 0.55 6.44
C GLU A 70 2.84 1.64 5.42
N LEU A 71 2.30 2.84 5.65
CA LEU A 71 2.55 4.02 4.85
C LEU A 71 3.60 4.89 5.53
N ILE A 72 4.77 4.95 4.91
CA ILE A 72 5.94 5.72 5.37
C ILE A 72 5.97 7.05 4.66
N SER A 73 6.31 8.11 5.42
CA SER A 73 6.23 9.50 4.98
C SER A 73 4.79 10.01 4.81
N TYR A 74 3.90 9.58 5.70
CA TYR A 74 2.53 10.07 5.83
C TYR A 74 2.49 11.58 6.11
N GLU A 75 1.63 12.30 5.38
CA GLU A 75 1.42 13.75 5.48
C GLU A 75 0.01 14.13 5.93
N GLY A 76 -0.96 13.20 5.91
CA GLY A 76 -2.34 13.47 6.31
C GLY A 76 -3.12 14.35 5.33
N ASN A 77 -2.68 14.43 4.07
CA ASN A 77 -3.40 15.13 3.02
C ASN A 77 -4.46 14.21 2.36
N MET A 78 -5.29 14.79 1.49
CA MET A 78 -6.39 14.06 0.83
C MET A 78 -5.92 12.87 -0.01
N ALA A 79 -4.70 12.93 -0.57
CA ALA A 79 -4.13 11.82 -1.33
C ALA A 79 -3.83 10.61 -0.42
N ASP A 80 -3.22 10.85 0.75
CA ASP A 80 -3.00 9.79 1.73
C ASP A 80 -4.33 9.20 2.21
N LEU A 81 -5.32 10.04 2.50
CA LEU A 81 -6.65 9.57 2.93
C LEU A 81 -7.33 8.69 1.87
N ASN A 82 -7.30 9.10 0.60
CA ASN A 82 -7.88 8.31 -0.49
C ASN A 82 -7.15 6.96 -0.67
N PHE A 83 -5.83 6.97 -0.57
CA PHE A 83 -5.02 5.76 -0.61
C PHE A 83 -5.35 4.82 0.56
N ILE A 84 -5.44 5.35 1.77
CA ILE A 84 -5.76 4.60 2.99
C ILE A 84 -7.16 4.00 2.89
N LYS A 85 -8.14 4.81 2.50
CA LYS A 85 -9.55 4.41 2.35
C LYS A 85 -9.70 3.20 1.43
N PHE A 86 -8.92 3.10 0.36
CA PHE A 86 -8.93 1.94 -0.51
C PHE A 86 -8.63 0.63 0.25
N PHE A 87 -7.57 0.58 1.05
CA PHE A 87 -7.22 -0.63 1.79
C PHE A 87 -8.24 -0.94 2.88
N VAL A 88 -8.70 0.08 3.60
CA VAL A 88 -9.72 -0.09 4.64
C VAL A 88 -11.02 -0.68 4.09
N LEU A 89 -11.44 -0.26 2.89
CA LEU A 89 -12.68 -0.74 2.27
C LEU A 89 -12.53 -2.11 1.60
N ASN A 90 -11.34 -2.44 1.08
CA ASN A 90 -11.18 -3.58 0.16
C ASN A 90 -10.34 -4.74 0.73
N ALA A 91 -9.49 -4.50 1.75
CA ALA A 91 -8.66 -5.54 2.33
C ALA A 91 -9.38 -6.26 3.48
N ARG A 92 -10.08 -7.36 3.15
CA ARG A 92 -11.00 -8.05 4.08
C ARG A 92 -10.31 -8.65 5.31
N VAL A 93 -9.06 -9.06 5.17
CA VAL A 93 -8.28 -9.69 6.25
C VAL A 93 -7.23 -8.76 6.87
N LEU A 94 -7.34 -7.45 6.62
CA LEU A 94 -6.43 -6.45 7.15
C LEU A 94 -6.55 -6.38 8.68
N GLN A 95 -5.44 -6.60 9.37
CA GLN A 95 -5.37 -6.62 10.83
C GLN A 95 -4.81 -5.32 11.40
N SER A 96 -3.92 -4.66 10.65
CA SER A 96 -3.26 -3.44 11.11
C SER A 96 -2.91 -2.52 9.95
N MET A 97 -2.97 -1.22 10.22
CA MET A 97 -2.47 -0.19 9.32
C MET A 97 -1.61 0.78 10.13
N LYS A 98 -0.41 1.07 9.64
CA LYS A 98 0.56 1.92 10.34
C LYS A 98 0.92 3.12 9.48
N PHE A 99 0.90 4.29 10.10
CA PHE A 99 1.26 5.56 9.46
C PHE A 99 2.53 6.09 10.12
N VAL A 100 3.60 6.20 9.34
CA VAL A 100 4.85 6.80 9.81
C VAL A 100 4.92 8.22 9.27
N ALA A 101 4.74 9.17 10.18
CA ALA A 101 4.76 10.60 9.86
C ALA A 101 6.05 10.99 9.14
N ARG A 102 5.92 11.90 8.17
CA ARG A 102 7.08 12.46 7.47
C ARG A 102 7.93 13.30 8.43
N ARG A 103 9.19 12.88 8.67
CA ARG A 103 10.08 13.50 9.68
C ARG A 103 10.16 15.03 9.62
N ASN A 104 10.27 15.60 8.42
CA ASN A 104 10.42 17.05 8.26
C ASN A 104 9.11 17.84 8.26
N LYS A 105 7.96 17.19 8.48
CA LYS A 105 6.63 17.82 8.54
C LYS A 105 5.85 17.50 9.82
N CYS A 106 6.49 16.85 10.81
CA CYS A 106 5.87 16.52 12.08
C CYS A 106 6.07 17.67 13.09
N ASP A 107 5.48 18.83 12.80
CA ASP A 107 5.45 19.96 13.74
C ASP A 107 4.16 19.95 14.59
N ALA A 108 4.10 20.81 15.61
CA ALA A 108 2.93 20.90 16.49
C ALA A 108 1.64 21.20 15.72
N LYS A 109 1.71 22.05 14.70
CA LYS A 109 0.57 22.41 13.85
C LYS A 109 0.04 21.22 13.04
N TRP A 110 0.92 20.34 12.58
CA TRP A 110 0.55 19.12 11.88
C TRP A 110 -0.09 18.11 12.84
N LEU A 111 0.48 17.94 14.04
CA LEU A 111 -0.07 17.05 15.09
C LEU A 111 -1.49 17.46 15.49
N GLU A 112 -1.75 18.75 15.68
CA GLU A 112 -3.10 19.28 15.98
C GLU A 112 -4.15 18.91 14.93
N LYS A 113 -3.75 18.72 13.67
CA LYS A 113 -4.64 18.34 12.57
C LYS A 113 -4.92 16.83 12.48
N GLN A 114 -4.27 16.00 13.30
CA GLN A 114 -4.44 14.54 13.27
C GLN A 114 -5.51 14.01 14.23
N HIS A 115 -6.13 14.90 15.02
CA HIS A 115 -7.21 14.56 15.97
C HIS A 115 -8.56 14.35 15.30
#